data_AF-A0A7N2M8M5-F1
#
_entry.id   AF-A0A7N2M8M5-F1
#
_cell.length_a   1.000
_cell.length_b   1.000
_cell.length_c   1.000
_cell.angle_alpha   90.00
_cell.angle_beta   90.00
_cell.angle_gamma   90.00
#
_symmetry.space_group_name_H-M   'P 1'
#
loop_
_entity.id
_entity.type
_entity.pdbx_description
1 polymer ?
#
loop_
_entity_poly.entity_id
_entity_poly.type
_entity_poly.pdbx_seq_one_letter_code
_entity_poly.pdbx_strand_id
1 'polypeptide(L)'
;MAESVNMEARDWNGKFVAVVCKQIHAPLGPLEVESKAVEVGLLFAKQLGVFDFIIEGDSLIVSRALSQSSSVPASIDAVIMGIRSAALEYCYNVYFSHVKRNANTPTHLLAKYAKGIVHHGELS
;
A
#
# COMPACT_ATOMS: atom_id res chain seq x y z
N MET A 1 0.36 -19.44 -1.76
CA MET A 1 1.35 -18.45 -2.22
C MET A 1 1.25 -17.27 -1.27
N ALA A 2 2.36 -16.79 -0.71
CA ALA A 2 2.36 -15.60 0.14
C ALA A 2 2.47 -14.37 -0.76
N GLU A 3 1.60 -13.39 -0.55
CA GLU A 3 1.73 -12.08 -1.19
C GLU A 3 2.51 -11.14 -0.27
N SER A 4 3.14 -10.11 -0.83
CA SER A 4 3.92 -9.14 -0.07
C SER A 4 3.49 -7.73 -0.42
N VAL A 5 3.23 -6.92 0.60
CA VAL A 5 3.01 -5.48 0.47
C VAL A 5 4.29 -4.76 0.86
N ASN A 6 4.70 -3.79 0.05
CA ASN A 6 5.85 -2.95 0.33
C ASN A 6 5.42 -1.49 0.21
N MET A 7 5.87 -0.65 1.14
CA MET A 7 5.62 0.78 1.13
C MET A 7 6.91 1.52 1.50
N GLU A 8 7.21 2.57 0.74
CA GLU A 8 8.32 3.47 0.99
C GLU A 8 7.77 4.84 1.36
N ALA A 9 8.24 5.41 2.48
CA ALA A 9 7.94 6.76 2.88
C ALA A 9 9.07 7.69 2.44
N ARG A 10 8.68 8.83 1.87
CA ARG A 10 9.59 9.92 1.47
C ARG A 10 9.12 11.23 2.08
N ASP A 11 10.05 12.13 2.33
CA ASP A 11 9.73 13.50 2.73
C ASP A 11 9.28 14.34 1.52
N TRP A 12 8.92 15.59 1.77
CA TRP A 12 8.47 16.54 0.75
C TRP A 12 9.55 16.92 -0.28
N ASN A 13 10.83 16.63 -0.02
CA ASN A 13 11.92 16.76 -1.00
C ASN A 13 12.12 15.46 -1.81
N GLY A 14 11.28 14.44 -1.59
CA GLY A 14 11.42 13.12 -2.20
C GLY A 14 12.56 12.29 -1.60
N LYS A 15 13.12 12.68 -0.45
CA LYS A 15 14.18 11.93 0.21
C LYS A 15 13.59 10.75 0.97
N PHE A 16 14.24 9.59 0.89
CA PHE A 16 13.88 8.41 1.66
C PHE A 16 13.82 8.70 3.16
N VAL A 17 12.73 8.24 3.80
CA VAL A 17 12.53 8.32 5.25
C VAL A 17 12.56 6.93 5.86
N ALA A 18 11.70 6.03 5.38
CA ALA A 18 11.55 4.69 5.93
C ALA A 18 10.88 3.74 4.92
N VAL A 19 10.94 2.44 5.20
CA VAL A 19 10.28 1.39 4.40
C VAL A 19 9.59 0.39 5.32
N VAL A 20 8.47 -0.16 4.86
CA VAL A 20 7.82 -1.31 5.47
C VAL A 20 7.58 -2.40 4.42
N CYS A 21 7.87 -3.64 4.80
CA CYS A 21 7.56 -4.84 4.03
C CYS A 21 6.73 -5.77 4.91
N LYS A 22 5.55 -6.17 4.42
CA LYS A 22 4.63 -7.04 5.15
C LYS A 22 4.25 -8.24 4.29
N GLN A 23 4.51 -9.44 4.81
CA GLN A 23 4.02 -10.67 4.20
C GLN A 23 2.55 -10.90 4.57
N ILE A 24 1.76 -11.27 3.56
CA ILE A 24 0.34 -11.57 3.68
C ILE A 24 0.14 -13.04 3.33
N HIS A 25 -0.24 -13.80 4.34
CA HIS A 25 -0.51 -15.23 4.24
C HIS A 25 -1.99 -15.46 3.93
N ALA A 26 -2.44 -14.97 2.77
CA ALA A 26 -3.81 -15.15 2.30
C ALA A 26 -3.85 -15.19 0.76
N PRO A 27 -4.77 -15.96 0.15
CA PRO A 27 -4.95 -15.99 -1.30
C PRO A 27 -5.69 -14.72 -1.75
N LEU A 28 -4.97 -13.62 -1.84
CA LEU A 28 -5.51 -12.33 -2.28
C LEU A 28 -5.35 -12.16 -3.78
N GLY A 29 -6.37 -11.60 -4.44
CA GLY A 29 -6.25 -11.12 -5.80
C GLY A 29 -5.51 -9.78 -5.87
N PRO A 30 -5.22 -9.29 -7.10
CA PRO A 30 -4.46 -8.06 -7.28
C PRO A 30 -5.10 -6.84 -6.61
N LEU A 31 -6.43 -6.70 -6.68
CA LEU A 31 -7.13 -5.58 -6.06
C LEU A 31 -7.11 -5.65 -4.53
N GLU A 32 -7.23 -6.84 -3.95
CA GLU A 32 -7.13 -7.02 -2.51
C GLU A 32 -5.70 -6.73 -2.02
N VAL A 33 -4.66 -7.11 -2.77
CA VAL A 33 -3.26 -6.77 -2.43
C VAL A 33 -3.04 -5.26 -2.48
N GLU A 34 -3.49 -4.57 -3.53
CA GLU A 34 -3.32 -3.12 -3.68
C GLU A 34 -4.10 -2.33 -2.61
N SER A 35 -5.34 -2.73 -2.32
CA SER A 35 -6.11 -2.10 -1.24
C SER A 35 -5.49 -2.37 0.13
N LYS A 36 -4.97 -3.58 0.38
CA LYS A 36 -4.22 -3.88 1.60
C LYS A 36 -2.91 -3.10 1.67
N ALA A 37 -2.28 -2.80 0.54
CA ALA A 37 -1.10 -1.95 0.50
C ALA A 37 -1.42 -0.56 1.05
N VAL A 38 -2.53 0.06 0.60
CA VAL A 38 -2.99 1.36 1.11
C VAL A 38 -3.26 1.31 2.61
N GLU A 39 -3.93 0.28 3.11
CA GLU A 39 -4.16 0.10 4.56
C GLU A 39 -2.84 0.05 5.34
N VAL A 40 -1.84 -0.69 4.85
CA VAL A 40 -0.51 -0.76 5.44
C VAL A 40 0.18 0.61 5.40
N GLY A 41 0.09 1.34 4.29
CA GLY A 41 0.65 2.69 4.15
C GLY A 41 0.06 3.68 5.16
N LEU A 42 -1.25 3.63 5.37
CA LEU A 42 -1.95 4.45 6.36
C LEU A 42 -1.48 4.16 7.80
N LEU A 43 -1.40 2.88 8.16
CA LEU A 43 -0.89 2.46 9.47
C LEU A 43 0.58 2.83 9.66
N PHE A 44 1.38 2.73 8.59
CA PHE A 44 2.78 3.10 8.61
C PHE A 44 2.97 4.60 8.82
N ALA A 45 2.21 5.46 8.13
CA ALA A 45 2.22 6.91 8.35
C ALA A 45 1.85 7.25 9.80
N LYS A 46 0.84 6.59 10.36
CA LYS A 46 0.46 6.72 11.77
C LYS A 46 1.61 6.34 12.72
N GLN A 47 2.34 5.26 12.46
CA GLN A 47 3.50 4.85 13.24
C GLN A 47 4.66 5.85 13.15
N LEU A 48 4.82 6.51 12.01
CA LEU A 48 5.80 7.58 11.81
C LEU A 48 5.36 8.93 12.41
N GLY A 49 4.14 9.04 12.94
CA GLY A 49 3.59 10.29 13.45
C GLY A 49 3.30 11.33 12.37
N VAL A 50 3.06 10.88 11.13
CA VAL A 50 2.74 11.74 9.99
C VAL A 50 1.24 11.72 9.73
N PHE A 51 0.63 12.90 9.71
CA PHE A 51 -0.82 13.07 9.61
C PHE A 51 -1.25 13.88 8.37
N ASP A 52 -0.30 14.43 7.63
CA ASP A 52 -0.49 15.10 6.33
C ASP A 52 0.43 14.47 5.30
N PHE A 53 -0.14 13.70 4.36
CA PHE A 53 0.63 12.94 3.38
C PHE A 53 -0.19 12.49 2.17
N ILE A 54 0.53 11.99 1.17
CA ILE A 54 -0.03 11.40 -0.04
C ILE A 54 0.36 9.91 -0.04
N ILE A 55 -0.63 9.02 -0.28
CA ILE A 55 -0.35 7.62 -0.60
C ILE A 55 -0.37 7.48 -2.12
N GLU A 56 0.74 7.00 -2.68
CA GLU A 56 0.89 6.72 -4.10
C GLU A 56 0.78 5.20 -4.37
N GLY A 57 -0.01 4.82 -5.37
CA GLY A 57 -0.16 3.42 -5.81
C GLY A 57 -0.46 3.30 -7.30
N ASP A 58 -0.29 2.12 -7.88
CA ASP A 58 -0.47 1.91 -9.34
C ASP A 58 -1.87 1.38 -9.73
N SER A 59 -2.77 1.24 -8.75
CA SER A 59 -4.15 0.80 -8.98
C SER A 59 -5.12 1.98 -9.09
N LEU A 60 -5.47 2.34 -10.33
CA LEU A 60 -6.49 3.36 -10.61
C LEU A 60 -7.86 2.98 -10.01
N ILE A 61 -8.19 1.70 -9.98
CA ILE A 61 -9.45 1.20 -9.40
C ILE A 61 -9.48 1.49 -7.90
N VAL A 62 -8.40 1.18 -7.18
CA VAL A 62 -8.31 1.46 -5.74
C VAL A 62 -8.31 2.96 -5.46
N SER A 63 -7.58 3.76 -6.24
CA SER A 63 -7.57 5.23 -6.11
C SER A 63 -8.98 5.82 -6.28
N ARG A 64 -9.72 5.40 -7.32
CA ARG A 64 -11.11 5.84 -7.55
C ARG A 64 -12.07 5.36 -6.48
N ALA A 65 -11.88 4.12 -6.04
CA ALA A 65 -12.65 3.54 -4.94
C ALA A 65 -12.39 4.30 -3.64
N LEU A 66 -11.21 4.89 -3.39
CA LEU A 66 -10.97 5.68 -2.18
C LEU A 66 -11.60 7.08 -2.27
N SER A 67 -11.57 7.71 -3.44
CA SER A 67 -12.08 9.07 -3.67
C SER A 67 -13.61 9.20 -3.78
N GLN A 68 -14.38 8.14 -3.49
CA GLN A 68 -15.84 8.08 -3.65
C GLN A 68 -16.33 8.42 -5.08
N SER A 69 -15.45 8.32 -6.08
CA SER A 69 -15.74 8.73 -7.45
C SER A 69 -16.41 7.64 -8.31
N SER A 70 -16.52 6.41 -7.80
CA SER A 70 -17.11 5.28 -8.52
C SER A 70 -17.67 4.22 -7.58
N SER A 71 -18.47 3.31 -8.14
CA SER A 71 -18.84 2.04 -7.48
C SER A 71 -17.57 1.26 -7.09
N VAL A 72 -17.57 0.71 -5.88
CA VAL A 72 -16.45 -0.07 -5.33
C VAL A 72 -16.69 -1.55 -5.59
N PRO A 73 -15.72 -2.31 -6.12
CA PRO A 73 -15.84 -3.75 -6.27
C PRO A 73 -16.08 -4.44 -4.92
N ALA A 74 -17.03 -5.36 -4.87
CA ALA A 74 -17.42 -6.05 -3.63
C ALA A 74 -16.25 -6.75 -2.91
N SER A 75 -15.24 -7.22 -3.66
CA SER A 75 -14.06 -7.88 -3.09
C SER A 75 -13.18 -6.96 -2.22
N ILE A 76 -13.25 -5.65 -2.43
CA ILE A 76 -12.46 -4.67 -1.67
C ILE A 76 -13.31 -3.68 -0.87
N ASP A 77 -14.64 -3.73 -0.97
CA ASP A 77 -15.53 -2.73 -0.38
C ASP A 77 -15.34 -2.56 1.13
N ALA A 78 -15.32 -3.67 1.88
CA ALA A 78 -15.07 -3.66 3.32
C ALA A 78 -13.69 -3.07 3.68
N VAL A 79 -12.66 -3.36 2.89
CA VAL A 79 -11.31 -2.83 3.10
C VAL A 79 -11.28 -1.32 2.83
N ILE A 80 -11.91 -0.87 1.75
CA ILE A 80 -12.02 0.55 1.39
C ILE A 80 -12.78 1.33 2.45
N MET A 81 -13.87 0.78 2.99
CA MET A 81 -14.59 1.38 4.11
C MET A 81 -13.70 1.53 5.34
N GLY A 82 -12.94 0.50 5.70
CA GLY A 82 -11.99 0.53 6.81
C GLY A 82 -10.91 1.60 6.63
N ILE A 83 -10.32 1.70 5.43
CA ILE A 83 -9.31 2.71 5.10
C ILE A 83 -9.88 4.12 5.24
N ARG A 84 -11.07 4.38 4.68
CA ARG A 84 -11.72 5.69 4.78
C ARG A 84 -12.04 6.07 6.23
N SER A 85 -12.53 5.12 7.02
CA SER A 85 -12.81 5.35 8.45
C SER A 85 -11.53 5.73 9.20
N ALA A 86 -10.46 4.95 9.01
CA ALA A 86 -9.18 5.22 9.66
C ALA A 86 -8.54 6.54 9.18
N ALA A 87 -8.69 6.88 7.90
CA ALA A 87 -8.24 8.16 7.36
C ALA A 87 -8.93 9.34 8.04
N LEU A 88 -10.26 9.28 8.20
CA LEU A 88 -11.04 10.32 8.89
C LEU A 88 -10.72 10.43 10.39
N GLU A 89 -10.39 9.31 11.04
CA GLU A 89 -10.09 9.28 12.46
C GLU A 89 -8.68 9.82 12.77
N TYR A 90 -7.69 9.56 11.91
CA TYR A 90 -6.28 9.76 12.23
C TYR A 90 -5.56 10.84 11.42
N CYS A 91 -6.04 11.20 10.22
CA CYS A 91 -5.30 12.09 9.33
C CYS A 91 -5.87 13.51 9.39
N TYR A 92 -4.99 14.51 9.28
CA TYR A 92 -5.40 15.89 9.00
C TYR A 92 -5.74 16.04 7.53
N ASN A 93 -4.83 15.59 6.67
CA ASN A 93 -5.04 15.52 5.22
C ASN A 93 -4.44 14.22 4.70
N VAL A 94 -5.20 13.49 3.89
CA VAL A 94 -4.68 12.35 3.15
C VAL A 94 -5.23 12.34 1.74
N TYR A 95 -4.33 12.21 0.77
CA TYR A 95 -4.67 12.12 -0.64
C TYR A 95 -4.19 10.78 -1.20
N PHE A 96 -5.02 10.18 -2.05
CA PHE A 96 -4.69 8.94 -2.74
C PHE A 96 -4.42 9.24 -4.20
N SER A 97 -3.18 9.07 -4.63
CA SER A 97 -2.75 9.38 -5.99
C SER A 97 -2.41 8.12 -6.75
N HIS A 98 -2.91 8.02 -7.98
CA HIS A 98 -2.53 6.97 -8.90
C HIS A 98 -1.26 7.36 -9.67
N VAL A 99 -0.20 6.56 -9.54
CA VAL A 99 1.07 6.73 -10.24
C VAL A 99 1.30 5.60 -11.23
N LYS A 100 1.90 5.89 -12.39
CA LYS A 100 2.25 4.84 -13.36
C LYS A 100 3.29 3.90 -12.74
N ARG A 101 3.20 2.61 -13.04
CA ARG A 101 4.12 1.57 -12.52
C ARG A 101 5.61 1.88 -12.72
N ASN A 102 5.98 2.57 -13.79
CA ASN A 102 7.35 3.02 -14.08
C ASN A 102 7.85 4.16 -13.17
N ALA A 103 6.95 4.83 -12.46
CA ALA A 103 7.28 5.81 -11.41
C ALA A 103 7.35 5.16 -10.01
N ASN A 104 6.82 3.93 -9.85
CA ASN A 104 6.84 3.15 -8.60
C ASN A 104 7.97 2.09 -8.57
N THR A 105 9.04 2.30 -9.35
CA THR A 105 10.15 1.35 -9.53
C THR A 105 10.81 0.88 -8.22
N PRO A 106 11.08 1.75 -7.23
CA PRO A 106 11.73 1.35 -5.97
C PRO A 106 10.93 0.31 -5.19
N THR A 107 9.63 0.55 -5.01
CA THR A 107 8.70 -0.32 -4.29
C THR A 107 8.46 -1.64 -5.05
N HIS A 108 8.43 -1.58 -6.38
CA HIS A 108 8.33 -2.78 -7.22
C HIS A 108 9.58 -3.67 -7.14
N LEU A 109 10.78 -3.07 -7.07
CA LEU A 109 12.02 -3.82 -6.87
C LEU A 109 12.06 -4.46 -5.48
N LEU A 110 11.66 -3.73 -4.43
CA LEU A 110 11.57 -4.27 -3.07
C LEU A 110 10.60 -5.46 -2.98
N ALA A 111 9.44 -5.38 -3.64
CA ALA A 111 8.49 -6.50 -3.70
C ALA A 111 9.06 -7.74 -4.41
N LYS A 112 9.87 -7.53 -5.45
CA LYS A 112 10.58 -8.64 -6.13
C LYS A 112 11.64 -9.28 -5.24
N TYR A 113 12.41 -8.47 -4.51
CA TYR A 113 13.40 -9.00 -3.56
C TYR A 113 12.75 -9.78 -2.41
N ALA A 114 11.65 -9.29 -1.85
CA ALA A 114 10.91 -10.01 -0.81
C ALA A 114 10.37 -11.38 -1.29
N LYS A 115 9.97 -11.50 -2.56
CA LYS A 115 9.57 -12.77 -3.18
C LYS A 115 10.76 -13.72 -3.43
N GLY A 116 11.97 -13.19 -3.65
CA GLY A 116 13.18 -13.98 -3.91
C GLY A 116 13.82 -14.64 -2.67
N ILE A 117 13.53 -14.16 -1.47
CA ILE A 117 14.13 -14.68 -0.22
C ILE A 117 13.47 -15.99 0.27
N VAL A 118 12.34 -16.40 -0.32
CA VAL A 118 11.61 -17.63 0.07
C VAL A 118 12.21 -18.91 -0.55
N HIS A 119 13.26 -18.83 -1.37
CA HIS A 119 13.99 -20.00 -1.87
C HIS A 119 15.51 -19.83 -1.66
N HIS A 120 15.98 -19.98 -0.43
CA HIS A 120 17.30 -20.56 -0.11
C HIS A 120 17.40 -20.72 1.42
N GLY A 121 16.72 -21.73 1.94
CA GLY A 121 16.73 -22.08 3.36
C GLY A 121 16.40 -23.55 3.63
N GLU A 122 16.59 -24.43 2.65
CA GLU A 122 16.72 -25.86 2.87
C GLU A 122 17.88 -26.34 1.99
N LEU A 123 18.99 -26.71 2.64
CA LEU A 123 19.88 -27.81 2.27
C LEU A 123 21.00 -27.93 3.31
N SER A 124 21.21 -29.20 3.71
CA SER A 124 22.16 -29.80 4.68
C SER A 124 21.96 -29.50 6.16
#